data_AF-A0A644TLS5-F1
#
_entry.id   AF-A0A644TLS5-F1
#
_cell.length_a   1.000
_cell.length_b   1.000
_cell.length_c   1.000
_cell.angle_alpha   90.00
_cell.angle_beta   90.00
_cell.angle_gamma   90.00
#
_symmetry.space_group_name_H-M   'P 1'
#
loop_
_entity.id
_entity.type
_entity.pdbx_description
1 polymer ?
#
loop_
_entity_poly.entity_id
_entity_poly.type
_entity_poly.pdbx_seq_one_letter_code
_entity_poly.pdbx_strand_id
1 'polypeptide(L)'
;MNRKLIAFLFVFAALGGLVFAQTATKYFVAHQGGYVGAATVTVDHSGKVVSADLEEWQGPGGWAENNSPDGKSIVDGAVVRVPDPFANLGSKDPEIKGYMFYIYNQVPEGPGVWSQFTPGANGFTRPARQYERDFEGLMSNPIRAEAYVKAAREDKLVNVKINGLKVTVGKKASETVHYGNMDKASKDSVYMPLSASSIGYRYNNKATLDFFKAKPTAKFAEAALKKAKVSLVEDKSIDSRAKVADYTAADDLVYVVADVVTGATYSDFQHYSLELQTAYMMAIANMMVQF
;
A
#
# COMPACT_ATOMS: atom_id res chain seq x y z
N MET A 1 43.59 -34.77 13.53
CA MET A 1 42.54 -33.73 13.65
C MET A 1 41.95 -33.81 15.06
N ASN A 2 42.03 -32.73 15.85
CA ASN A 2 41.77 -32.77 17.30
C ASN A 2 40.25 -32.89 17.58
N ARG A 3 39.82 -33.94 18.30
CA ARG A 3 38.39 -34.26 18.54
C ARG A 3 37.63 -33.10 19.23
N LYS A 4 38.32 -32.23 19.96
CA LYS A 4 37.75 -31.02 20.58
C LYS A 4 37.38 -29.94 19.56
N LEU A 5 38.10 -29.86 18.44
CA LEU A 5 37.81 -28.89 17.36
C LEU A 5 36.54 -29.29 16.57
N ILE A 6 36.32 -30.60 16.40
CA ILE A 6 35.14 -31.14 15.70
C ILE A 6 33.86 -30.92 16.52
N ALA A 7 33.92 -31.11 17.85
CA ALA A 7 32.79 -30.84 18.72
C ALA A 7 32.43 -29.35 18.79
N PHE A 8 33.43 -28.45 18.77
CA PHE A 8 33.20 -27.00 18.76
C PHE A 8 32.57 -26.51 17.44
N LEU A 9 32.95 -27.10 16.31
CA LEU A 9 32.35 -26.81 15.00
C LEU A 9 30.92 -27.36 14.87
N PHE A 10 30.61 -28.52 15.46
CA PHE A 10 29.25 -29.08 15.45
C PHE A 10 28.28 -28.29 16.33
N VAL A 11 28.72 -27.77 17.47
CA VAL A 11 27.88 -26.93 18.35
C VAL A 11 27.59 -25.58 17.70
N PHE A 12 28.56 -24.96 17.00
CA PHE A 12 28.31 -23.73 16.26
C PHE A 12 27.48 -23.92 14.99
N ALA A 13 27.61 -25.04 14.29
CA ALA A 13 26.75 -25.36 13.14
C ALA A 13 25.30 -25.68 13.55
N ALA A 14 25.10 -26.31 14.73
CA ALA A 14 23.76 -26.58 15.26
C ALA A 14 23.09 -25.34 15.89
N LEU A 15 23.86 -24.42 16.46
CA LEU A 15 23.34 -23.14 16.97
C LEU A 15 23.14 -22.09 15.87
N GLY A 16 23.87 -22.17 14.76
CA GLY A 16 23.68 -21.30 13.60
C GLY A 16 22.44 -21.63 12.76
N GLY A 17 21.85 -22.82 12.91
CA GLY A 17 20.64 -23.22 12.18
C GLY A 17 19.31 -22.90 12.87
N LEU A 18 19.35 -22.52 14.16
CA LEU A 18 18.16 -22.19 14.96
C LEU A 18 17.87 -20.68 15.04
N VAL A 19 18.80 -19.85 14.54
CA VAL A 19 18.59 -18.41 14.41
C VAL A 19 18.25 -18.15 12.94
N PHE A 20 17.01 -17.71 12.68
CA PHE A 20 16.49 -17.17 11.41
C PHE A 20 15.76 -18.10 10.42
N ALA A 21 14.99 -19.10 10.88
CA ALA A 21 13.82 -19.53 10.10
C ALA A 21 12.65 -18.56 10.35
N GLN A 22 12.79 -17.34 9.85
CA GLN A 22 11.69 -16.36 9.79
C GLN A 22 11.16 -16.33 8.37
N THR A 23 9.86 -16.48 8.21
CA THR A 23 9.21 -16.36 6.90
C THR A 23 8.52 -15.02 6.84
N ALA A 24 9.04 -14.13 5.99
CA ALA A 24 8.39 -12.87 5.66
C ALA A 24 7.59 -13.05 4.37
N THR A 25 6.29 -12.80 4.44
CA THR A 25 5.42 -12.78 3.26
C THR A 25 4.82 -11.41 3.09
N LYS A 26 4.84 -10.93 1.85
CA LYS A 26 4.22 -9.68 1.44
C LYS A 26 3.01 -9.98 0.57
N TYR A 27 1.88 -9.37 0.91
CA TYR A 27 0.65 -9.39 0.15
C TYR A 27 0.36 -7.98 -0.34
N PHE A 28 -0.11 -7.87 -1.58
CA PHE A 28 -0.46 -6.60 -2.19
C PHE A 28 -1.94 -6.62 -2.58
N VAL A 29 -2.60 -5.47 -2.43
CA VAL A 29 -3.98 -5.30 -2.88
C VAL A 29 -4.24 -3.88 -3.31
N ALA A 30 -5.07 -3.72 -4.34
CA ALA A 30 -5.60 -2.43 -4.75
C ALA A 30 -6.82 -2.07 -3.90
N HIS A 31 -6.84 -0.84 -3.37
CA HIS A 31 -7.93 -0.35 -2.54
C HIS A 31 -8.90 0.48 -3.38
N GLN A 32 -10.18 0.46 -3.00
CA GLN A 32 -11.15 1.38 -3.55
C GLN A 32 -10.71 2.83 -3.27
N GLY A 33 -10.80 3.71 -4.28
CA GLY A 33 -10.33 5.09 -4.18
C GLY A 33 -8.91 5.32 -4.70
N GLY A 34 -8.31 4.31 -5.34
CA GLY A 34 -7.05 4.45 -6.06
C GLY A 34 -5.85 4.46 -5.14
N TYR A 35 -5.72 3.47 -4.25
CA TYR A 35 -4.52 3.23 -3.46
C TYR A 35 -3.99 1.81 -3.68
N VAL A 36 -2.71 1.60 -3.40
CA VAL A 36 -2.07 0.28 -3.42
C VAL A 36 -1.55 -0.01 -2.01
N GLY A 37 -2.16 -0.98 -1.35
CA GLY A 37 -1.76 -1.49 -0.04
C GLY A 37 -0.69 -2.57 -0.18
N ALA A 38 0.25 -2.59 0.77
CA ALA A 38 1.21 -3.68 0.94
C ALA A 38 1.26 -4.12 2.40
N ALA A 39 0.78 -5.34 2.67
CA ALA A 39 0.80 -5.96 3.97
C ALA A 39 1.98 -6.94 4.06
N THR A 40 2.87 -6.74 5.03
CA THR A 40 3.98 -7.66 5.28
C THR A 40 3.82 -8.30 6.64
N VAL A 41 3.89 -9.63 6.70
CA VAL A 41 3.89 -10.38 7.96
C VAL A 41 5.11 -11.28 8.01
N THR A 42 5.80 -11.23 9.14
CA THR A 42 6.90 -12.13 9.46
C THR A 42 6.53 -13.00 10.64
N VAL A 43 6.64 -14.31 10.45
CA VAL A 43 6.39 -15.31 11.50
C VAL A 43 7.67 -16.03 11.88
N ASP A 44 7.77 -16.46 13.13
CA ASP A 44 8.81 -17.37 13.58
C ASP A 44 8.44 -18.84 13.28
N HIS A 45 9.34 -19.76 13.61
CA HIS A 45 9.17 -21.19 13.42
C HIS A 45 7.94 -21.80 14.13
N SER A 46 7.37 -21.12 15.13
CA SER A 46 6.15 -21.53 15.83
C SER A 46 4.87 -21.00 15.17
N GLY A 47 5.01 -20.19 14.11
CA GLY A 47 3.92 -19.46 13.48
C GLY A 47 3.52 -18.20 14.26
N LYS A 48 4.29 -17.78 15.27
CA LYS A 48 4.01 -16.54 15.99
C LYS A 48 4.45 -15.35 15.14
N VAL A 49 3.60 -14.32 15.05
CA VAL A 49 3.93 -13.07 14.37
C VAL A 49 5.02 -12.32 15.14
N VAL A 50 6.16 -12.09 14.48
CA VAL A 50 7.33 -11.35 15.01
C VAL A 50 7.25 -9.88 14.61
N SER A 51 6.82 -9.63 13.37
CA SER A 51 6.56 -8.28 12.85
C SER A 51 5.40 -8.30 11.86
N ALA A 52 4.70 -7.18 11.82
CA ALA A 52 3.67 -6.89 10.83
C ALA A 52 3.83 -5.43 10.41
N ASP A 53 3.62 -5.15 9.14
CA ASP A 53 3.74 -3.82 8.55
C ASP A 53 2.65 -3.61 7.48
N LEU A 54 2.21 -2.36 7.36
CA LEU A 54 1.23 -1.93 6.37
C LEU A 54 1.75 -0.64 5.73
N GLU A 55 1.96 -0.71 4.42
CA GLU A 55 2.21 0.46 3.58
C GLU A 55 0.95 0.75 2.75
N GLU A 56 0.66 2.03 2.51
CA GLU A 56 -0.41 2.43 1.61
C GLU A 56 0.04 3.59 0.71
N TRP A 57 0.08 3.31 -0.59
CA TRP A 57 0.62 4.20 -1.60
C TRP A 57 -0.50 4.80 -2.45
N GLN A 58 -0.46 6.11 -2.67
CA GLN A 58 -1.42 6.78 -3.55
C GLN A 58 -1.30 6.26 -4.99
N GLY A 59 -2.43 5.94 -5.60
CA GLY A 59 -2.56 5.65 -7.03
C GLY A 59 -2.48 6.92 -7.89
N PRO A 60 -2.64 6.81 -9.22
CA PRO A 60 -2.52 7.91 -10.17
C PRO A 60 -3.22 9.21 -9.78
N GLY A 61 -4.44 9.14 -9.21
CA GLY A 61 -5.21 10.33 -8.83
C GLY A 61 -4.58 11.17 -7.72
N GLY A 62 -3.70 10.58 -6.91
CA GLY A 62 -3.05 11.25 -5.79
C GLY A 62 -1.88 12.16 -6.17
N TRP A 63 -1.24 11.87 -7.30
CA TRP A 63 0.00 12.54 -7.72
C TRP A 63 -0.04 13.07 -9.15
N ALA A 64 -1.04 12.72 -9.97
CA ALA A 64 -1.20 13.32 -11.27
C ALA A 64 -1.29 14.85 -11.18
N GLU A 65 -0.65 15.54 -12.12
CA GLU A 65 -0.62 17.01 -12.11
C GLU A 65 -2.01 17.59 -12.40
N ASN A 66 -2.41 18.60 -11.63
CA ASN A 66 -3.58 19.40 -11.96
C ASN A 66 -3.24 20.25 -13.19
N ASN A 67 -3.91 19.94 -14.30
CA ASN A 67 -3.63 20.53 -15.60
C ASN A 67 -4.80 21.38 -16.13
N SER A 68 -5.75 21.71 -15.25
CA SER A 68 -6.81 22.68 -15.53
C SER A 68 -6.27 24.12 -15.50
N PRO A 69 -6.95 25.08 -16.18
CA PRO A 69 -6.55 26.48 -16.14
C PRO A 69 -6.47 27.09 -14.72
N ASP A 70 -7.21 26.54 -13.76
CA ASP A 70 -7.19 26.99 -12.36
C ASP A 70 -6.14 26.26 -11.50
N GLY A 71 -5.43 25.27 -12.04
CA GLY A 71 -4.42 24.47 -11.34
C GLY A 71 -4.97 23.59 -10.21
N LYS A 72 -6.30 23.36 -10.18
CA LYS A 72 -6.98 22.66 -9.08
C LYS A 72 -7.59 21.32 -9.48
N SER A 73 -7.64 20.99 -10.76
CA SER A 73 -8.28 19.77 -11.25
C SER A 73 -7.44 19.05 -12.29
N ILE A 74 -7.59 17.74 -12.30
CA ILE A 74 -7.05 16.88 -13.36
C ILE A 74 -8.03 16.96 -14.53
N VAL A 75 -7.52 17.29 -15.72
CA VAL A 75 -8.33 17.42 -16.94
C VAL A 75 -8.38 16.09 -17.69
N ASP A 76 -9.48 15.85 -18.41
CA ASP A 76 -9.60 14.70 -19.32
C ASP A 76 -8.38 14.64 -20.25
N GLY A 77 -7.81 13.44 -20.38
CA GLY A 77 -6.63 13.21 -21.19
C GLY A 77 -5.28 13.37 -20.49
N ALA A 78 -5.23 13.75 -19.21
CA ALA A 78 -3.99 13.72 -18.43
C ALA A 78 -3.43 12.28 -18.37
N VAL A 79 -2.12 12.10 -18.61
CA VAL A 79 -1.51 10.78 -18.69
C VAL A 79 -0.39 10.62 -17.67
N VAL A 80 -0.44 9.51 -16.95
CA VAL A 80 0.65 9.04 -16.09
C VAL A 80 1.30 7.79 -16.66
N ARG A 81 2.57 7.59 -16.32
CA ARG A 81 3.32 6.39 -16.67
C ARG A 81 3.74 5.64 -15.42
N VAL A 82 3.49 4.33 -15.43
CA VAL A 82 3.71 3.41 -14.32
C VAL A 82 4.58 2.25 -14.78
N PRO A 83 5.68 1.91 -14.09
CA PRO A 83 6.45 0.71 -14.39
C PRO A 83 5.59 -0.55 -14.32
N ASP A 84 5.67 -1.39 -15.35
CA ASP A 84 4.92 -2.64 -15.43
C ASP A 84 5.77 -3.71 -16.14
N PRO A 85 6.17 -4.79 -15.42
CA PRO A 85 7.04 -5.84 -15.95
C PRO A 85 6.50 -6.57 -17.19
N PHE A 86 5.20 -6.43 -17.49
CA PHE A 86 4.54 -7.10 -18.61
C PHE A 86 4.11 -6.14 -19.72
N ALA A 87 4.25 -4.83 -19.52
CA ALA A 87 3.74 -3.85 -20.46
C ALA A 87 4.70 -3.57 -21.61
N ASN A 88 4.16 -3.56 -22.83
CA ASN A 88 4.81 -3.03 -24.03
C ASN A 88 6.22 -3.59 -24.31
N LEU A 89 6.46 -4.86 -23.95
CA LEU A 89 7.79 -5.49 -24.01
C LEU A 89 8.40 -5.55 -25.42
N GLY A 90 7.56 -5.54 -26.46
CA GLY A 90 8.00 -5.52 -27.86
C GLY A 90 8.39 -4.13 -28.39
N SER A 91 8.16 -3.05 -27.63
CA SER A 91 8.56 -1.70 -28.05
C SER A 91 10.08 -1.55 -28.08
N LYS A 92 10.60 -0.84 -29.08
CA LYS A 92 12.01 -0.42 -29.13
C LYS A 92 12.26 0.88 -28.37
N ASP A 93 11.22 1.67 -28.12
CA ASP A 93 11.30 2.92 -27.38
C ASP A 93 11.39 2.62 -25.87
N PRO A 94 12.50 2.98 -25.18
CA PRO A 94 12.66 2.74 -23.75
C PRO A 94 11.67 3.53 -22.89
N GLU A 95 11.08 4.62 -23.42
CA GLU A 95 10.08 5.39 -22.69
C GLU A 95 8.70 4.71 -22.68
N ILE A 96 8.50 3.71 -23.55
CA ILE A 96 7.27 2.91 -23.68
C ILE A 96 7.47 1.50 -23.15
N LYS A 97 8.62 0.88 -23.42
CA LYS A 97 8.93 -0.51 -23.06
C LYS A 97 8.98 -0.69 -21.55
N GLY A 98 8.23 -1.66 -21.02
CA GLY A 98 8.19 -1.94 -19.58
C GLY A 98 7.35 -0.95 -18.78
N TYR A 99 6.52 -0.16 -19.45
CA TYR A 99 5.66 0.82 -18.81
C TYR A 99 4.22 0.66 -19.26
N MET A 100 3.31 0.72 -18.29
CA MET A 100 1.89 0.95 -18.51
C MET A 100 1.58 2.44 -18.45
N PHE A 101 0.62 2.88 -19.25
CA PHE A 101 0.14 4.26 -19.24
C PHE A 101 -1.32 4.28 -18.82
N TYR A 102 -1.68 5.25 -17.99
CA TYR A 102 -3.05 5.49 -17.56
C TYR A 102 -3.45 6.90 -17.94
N ILE A 103 -4.60 7.03 -18.58
CA ILE A 103 -5.20 8.28 -18.98
C ILE A 103 -6.39 8.58 -18.07
N TYR A 104 -6.46 9.81 -17.58
CA TYR A 104 -7.61 10.27 -16.83
C TYR A 104 -8.79 10.46 -17.78
N ASN A 105 -9.86 9.73 -17.51
CA ASN A 105 -11.11 9.77 -18.27
C ASN A 105 -12.19 10.38 -17.40
N GLN A 106 -12.60 11.60 -17.70
CA GLN A 106 -13.68 12.25 -16.99
C GLN A 106 -15.03 11.74 -17.53
N VAL A 107 -15.80 11.05 -16.69
CA VAL A 107 -17.16 10.59 -17.06
C VAL A 107 -18.10 11.79 -16.96
N PRO A 108 -18.98 12.06 -17.95
CA PRO A 108 -20.02 13.07 -17.81
C PRO A 108 -20.85 12.80 -16.55
N GLU A 109 -20.91 13.77 -15.64
CA GLU A 109 -21.64 13.69 -14.36
C GLU A 109 -21.15 12.62 -13.36
N GLY A 110 -20.03 11.93 -13.65
CA GLY A 110 -19.47 10.86 -12.82
C GLY A 110 -18.06 11.17 -12.31
N PRO A 111 -17.55 10.39 -11.33
CA PRO A 111 -16.16 10.48 -10.92
C PRO A 111 -15.25 10.08 -12.10
N GLY A 112 -14.12 10.78 -12.27
CA GLY A 112 -13.14 10.40 -13.29
C GLY A 112 -12.45 9.07 -12.96
N VAL A 113 -12.05 8.35 -14.01
CA VAL A 113 -11.47 6.99 -13.92
C VAL A 113 -10.08 6.97 -14.57
N TRP A 114 -9.15 6.22 -13.98
CA TRP A 114 -7.82 6.01 -14.53
C TRP A 114 -7.77 4.75 -15.38
N SER A 115 -8.02 4.93 -16.67
CA SER A 115 -8.06 3.80 -17.60
C SER A 115 -6.75 3.61 -18.32
N GLN A 116 -6.47 2.38 -18.72
CA GLN A 116 -5.30 2.08 -19.52
C GLN A 116 -5.28 2.88 -20.84
N PHE A 117 -4.11 3.37 -21.22
CA PHE A 117 -3.83 4.02 -22.50
C PHE A 117 -2.71 3.25 -23.21
N THR A 118 -2.99 2.68 -24.37
CA THR A 118 -2.10 1.68 -24.98
C THR A 118 -1.50 2.20 -26.28
N PRO A 119 -0.19 2.01 -26.54
CA PRO A 119 0.39 2.35 -27.83
C PRO A 119 -0.19 1.45 -28.93
N GLY A 120 -0.70 2.06 -30.00
CA GLY A 120 -1.16 1.39 -31.22
C GLY A 120 -0.25 1.68 -32.42
N ALA A 121 -0.69 1.34 -33.64
CA ALA A 121 0.12 1.51 -34.85
C ALA A 121 0.49 2.97 -35.14
N ASN A 122 -0.45 3.90 -34.92
CA ASN A 122 -0.31 5.32 -35.31
C ASN A 122 -0.33 6.28 -34.11
N GLY A 123 -0.39 5.76 -32.89
CA GLY A 123 -0.50 6.55 -31.68
C GLY A 123 -1.15 5.78 -30.54
N PHE A 124 -1.21 6.40 -29.38
CA PHE A 124 -1.86 5.81 -28.22
C PHE A 124 -3.39 5.85 -28.36
N THR A 125 -4.04 4.79 -27.91
CA THR A 125 -5.50 4.67 -27.96
C THR A 125 -6.06 4.19 -26.63
N ARG A 126 -7.29 4.62 -26.34
CA ARG A 126 -8.10 4.04 -25.27
C ARG A 126 -8.56 2.65 -25.73
N PRO A 127 -8.46 1.60 -24.90
CA PRO A 127 -8.98 0.29 -25.27
C PRO A 127 -10.51 0.34 -25.38
N ALA A 128 -11.06 -0.31 -26.40
CA ALA A 128 -12.50 -0.31 -26.69
C ALA A 128 -13.37 -1.07 -25.65
N ARG A 129 -12.76 -1.82 -24.72
CA ARG A 129 -13.42 -2.55 -23.63
C ARG A 129 -12.57 -2.44 -22.35
N GLN A 130 -13.19 -2.03 -21.24
CA GLN A 130 -12.50 -1.65 -20.00
C GLN A 130 -12.94 -2.41 -18.74
N TYR A 131 -13.78 -3.45 -18.85
CA TYR A 131 -14.47 -4.07 -17.71
C TYR A 131 -13.58 -4.49 -16.51
N GLU A 132 -12.28 -4.74 -16.70
CA GLU A 132 -11.33 -5.17 -15.64
C GLU A 132 -9.96 -4.45 -15.71
N ARG A 133 -9.81 -3.40 -16.53
CA ARG A 133 -8.49 -2.84 -16.93
C ARG A 133 -8.19 -1.42 -16.48
N ASP A 134 -9.01 -0.87 -15.60
CA ASP A 134 -8.64 0.36 -14.89
C ASP A 134 -7.51 0.07 -13.90
N PHE A 135 -6.86 1.13 -13.40
CA PHE A 135 -5.69 1.03 -12.55
C PHE A 135 -5.87 0.02 -11.41
N GLU A 136 -6.97 0.12 -10.67
CA GLU A 136 -7.31 -0.73 -9.53
C GLU A 136 -7.46 -2.21 -9.94
N GLY A 137 -8.10 -2.48 -11.10
CA GLY A 137 -8.24 -3.82 -11.63
C GLY A 137 -6.89 -4.45 -11.97
N LEU A 138 -5.98 -3.70 -12.60
CA LEU A 138 -4.64 -4.20 -12.93
C LEU A 138 -3.72 -4.36 -11.72
N MET A 139 -3.89 -3.53 -10.69
CA MET A 139 -3.14 -3.65 -9.44
C MET A 139 -3.61 -4.82 -8.56
N SER A 140 -4.66 -5.55 -8.94
CA SER A 140 -4.98 -6.86 -8.35
C SER A 140 -3.91 -7.93 -8.64
N ASN A 141 -3.06 -7.72 -9.66
CA ASN A 141 -1.91 -8.58 -9.93
C ASN A 141 -0.73 -8.22 -8.99
N PRO A 142 -0.29 -9.13 -8.10
CA PRO A 142 0.73 -8.80 -7.10
C PRO A 142 2.08 -8.38 -7.68
N ILE A 143 2.47 -8.89 -8.85
CA ILE A 143 3.74 -8.53 -9.52
C ILE A 143 3.69 -7.08 -10.01
N ARG A 144 2.53 -6.64 -10.52
CA ARG A 144 2.33 -5.24 -10.95
C ARG A 144 2.24 -4.31 -9.75
N ALA A 145 1.50 -4.70 -8.71
CA ALA A 145 1.42 -3.93 -7.48
C ALA A 145 2.79 -3.77 -6.81
N GLU A 146 3.61 -4.83 -6.77
CA GLU A 146 4.99 -4.75 -6.27
C GLU A 146 5.84 -3.78 -7.08
N ALA A 147 5.78 -3.85 -8.41
CA ALA A 147 6.50 -2.93 -9.29
C ALA A 147 6.04 -1.47 -9.07
N TYR A 148 4.74 -1.25 -8.86
CA TYR A 148 4.16 0.04 -8.52
C TYR A 148 4.73 0.58 -7.20
N VAL A 149 4.60 -0.19 -6.12
CA VAL A 149 5.04 0.20 -4.77
C VAL A 149 6.54 0.48 -4.76
N LYS A 150 7.33 -0.35 -5.44
CA LYS A 150 8.77 -0.10 -5.62
C LYS A 150 9.02 1.23 -6.35
N ALA A 151 8.30 1.50 -7.43
CA ALA A 151 8.44 2.73 -8.19
C ALA A 151 8.02 3.97 -7.40
N ALA A 152 6.96 3.86 -6.59
CA ALA A 152 6.52 4.92 -5.69
C ALA A 152 7.59 5.24 -4.64
N ARG A 153 8.13 4.19 -4.00
CA ARG A 153 9.18 4.33 -2.99
C ARG A 153 10.47 4.91 -3.55
N GLU A 154 10.81 4.56 -4.80
CA GLU A 154 12.00 5.03 -5.50
C GLU A 154 11.80 6.38 -6.23
N ASP A 155 10.63 7.00 -6.10
CA ASP A 155 10.27 8.26 -6.76
C ASP A 155 10.45 8.24 -8.30
N LYS A 156 9.88 7.19 -8.92
CA LYS A 156 9.94 6.94 -10.37
C LYS A 156 8.60 7.06 -11.09
N LEU A 157 7.54 7.33 -10.35
CA LEU A 157 6.22 7.61 -10.92
C LEU A 157 6.24 9.01 -11.55
N VAL A 158 5.80 9.13 -12.80
CA VAL A 158 5.95 10.38 -13.58
C VAL A 158 4.71 10.69 -14.41
N ASN A 159 4.41 11.98 -14.54
CA ASN A 159 3.47 12.47 -15.53
C ASN A 159 4.13 12.41 -16.91
N VAL A 160 3.35 12.22 -17.97
CA VAL A 160 3.89 12.19 -19.34
C VAL A 160 3.04 12.98 -20.32
N LYS A 161 3.68 13.48 -21.37
CA LYS A 161 3.00 14.02 -22.55
C LYS A 161 3.19 13.05 -23.70
N ILE A 162 2.12 12.80 -24.45
CA ILE A 162 2.11 11.88 -25.58
C ILE A 162 1.72 12.64 -26.85
N ASN A 163 2.55 12.55 -27.89
CA ASN A 163 2.26 13.08 -29.23
C ASN A 163 2.53 11.99 -30.27
N GLY A 164 1.47 11.41 -30.84
CA GLY A 164 1.56 10.19 -31.65
C GLY A 164 2.10 9.04 -30.80
N LEU A 165 3.28 8.53 -31.17
CA LEU A 165 4.02 7.52 -30.39
C LEU A 165 5.18 8.10 -29.58
N LYS A 166 5.38 9.41 -29.59
CA LYS A 166 6.45 10.03 -28.80
C LYS A 166 5.95 10.26 -27.38
N VAL A 167 6.62 9.63 -26.42
CA VAL A 167 6.43 9.88 -24.97
C VAL A 167 7.48 10.88 -24.50
N THR A 168 7.04 11.92 -23.79
CA THR A 168 7.92 12.89 -23.13
C THR A 168 7.66 12.83 -21.63
N VAL A 169 8.68 12.48 -20.85
CA VAL A 169 8.63 12.43 -19.39
C VAL A 169 8.53 13.84 -18.83
N GLY A 170 7.56 14.04 -17.92
CA GLY A 170 7.36 15.27 -17.18
C GLY A 170 7.87 15.16 -15.74
N LYS A 171 7.18 15.85 -14.84
CA LYS A 171 7.51 15.87 -13.41
C LYS A 171 7.28 14.51 -12.74
N LYS A 172 8.08 14.25 -11.70
CA LYS A 172 7.92 13.10 -10.81
C LYS A 172 6.79 13.29 -9.82
N ALA A 173 6.26 12.19 -9.29
CA ALA A 173 5.24 12.21 -8.25
C ALA A 173 5.67 13.04 -7.02
N SER A 174 6.92 12.97 -6.58
CA SER A 174 7.42 13.82 -5.49
C SER A 174 7.42 15.32 -5.80
N GLU A 175 7.46 15.68 -7.07
CA GLU A 175 7.44 17.06 -7.57
C GLU A 175 6.00 17.54 -7.88
N THR A 176 5.02 16.63 -7.79
CA THR A 176 3.61 16.86 -8.13
C THR A 176 2.73 16.37 -6.98
N VAL A 177 2.55 17.21 -5.97
CA VAL A 177 1.70 16.82 -4.84
C VAL A 177 0.45 17.67 -4.82
N HIS A 178 -0.65 17.06 -5.27
CA HIS A 178 -2.00 17.65 -5.22
C HIS A 178 -2.90 17.01 -4.14
N TYR A 179 -2.44 15.95 -3.44
CA TYR A 179 -3.13 15.34 -2.28
C TYR A 179 -2.22 14.80 -1.15
N GLY A 180 -1.07 15.43 -0.89
CA GLY A 180 -0.17 15.09 0.22
C GLY A 180 0.92 14.06 -0.12
N ASN A 181 1.51 13.42 0.90
CA ASN A 181 2.63 12.49 0.70
C ASN A 181 2.19 11.20 -0.02
N MET A 182 3.03 10.66 -0.91
CA MET A 182 2.77 9.41 -1.65
C MET A 182 2.52 8.22 -0.72
N ASP A 183 3.23 8.17 0.41
CA ASP A 183 3.02 7.21 1.47
C ASP A 183 2.10 7.81 2.54
N LYS A 184 0.93 7.21 2.75
CA LYS A 184 -0.03 7.65 3.77
C LYS A 184 0.45 7.36 5.20
N ALA A 185 1.31 6.35 5.37
CA ALA A 185 1.93 6.03 6.65
C ALA A 185 3.08 6.99 7.01
N SER A 186 3.64 7.72 6.06
CA SER A 186 4.68 8.72 6.32
C SER A 186 4.23 9.75 7.34
N LYS A 187 5.07 10.06 8.34
CA LYS A 187 4.82 11.12 9.34
C LYS A 187 4.66 12.52 8.74
N ASP A 188 5.18 12.71 7.53
CA ASP A 188 5.07 13.98 6.79
C ASP A 188 3.76 14.05 5.98
N SER A 189 2.97 12.97 5.97
CA SER A 189 1.66 12.95 5.33
C SER A 189 0.60 13.71 6.15
N VAL A 190 -0.19 14.52 5.45
CA VAL A 190 -1.24 15.36 6.02
C VAL A 190 -2.66 14.86 5.69
N TYR A 191 -2.78 13.68 5.08
CA TYR A 191 -4.03 13.16 4.51
C TYR A 191 -5.16 13.01 5.55
N MET A 192 -4.84 12.51 6.74
CA MET A 192 -5.78 12.42 7.86
C MET A 192 -5.18 13.13 9.08
N PRO A 193 -5.42 14.46 9.22
CA PRO A 193 -4.93 15.20 10.37
C PRO A 193 -5.60 14.72 11.65
N LEU A 194 -4.85 14.79 12.75
CA LEU A 194 -5.37 14.51 14.08
C LEU A 194 -6.44 15.55 14.45
N SER A 195 -7.60 15.09 14.89
CA SER A 195 -8.68 15.93 15.42
C SER A 195 -9.56 15.12 16.37
N ALA A 196 -10.42 15.79 17.14
CA ALA A 196 -11.37 15.08 18.01
C ALA A 196 -12.37 14.18 17.24
N SER A 197 -12.44 14.31 15.91
CA SER A 197 -13.24 13.45 15.03
C SER A 197 -12.40 12.44 14.23
N SER A 198 -11.07 12.44 14.41
CA SER A 198 -10.16 11.51 13.74
C SER A 198 -8.85 11.38 14.51
N ILE A 199 -8.55 10.19 15.01
CA ILE A 199 -7.27 9.86 15.65
C ILE A 199 -6.11 9.76 14.61
N GLY A 200 -6.39 10.01 13.33
CA GLY A 200 -5.42 10.01 12.24
C GLY A 200 -5.01 8.60 11.80
N TYR A 201 -4.56 8.48 10.55
CA TYR A 201 -4.23 7.20 9.93
C TYR A 201 -3.13 6.43 10.67
N ARG A 202 -2.04 7.11 11.06
CA ARG A 202 -0.85 6.44 11.63
C ARG A 202 -1.08 5.81 13.01
N TYR A 203 -1.82 6.48 13.89
CA TYR A 203 -2.22 5.91 15.18
C TYR A 203 -3.17 4.74 15.01
N ASN A 204 -4.11 4.86 14.07
CA ASN A 204 -5.01 3.78 13.71
C ASN A 204 -4.28 2.55 13.15
N ASN A 205 -3.30 2.78 12.25
CA ASN A 205 -2.44 1.72 11.72
C ASN A 205 -1.65 1.04 12.86
N LYS A 206 -1.05 1.80 13.78
CA LYS A 206 -0.39 1.23 14.96
C LYS A 206 -1.34 0.35 15.78
N ALA A 207 -2.56 0.81 16.08
CA ALA A 207 -3.53 0.04 16.84
C ALA A 207 -3.93 -1.26 16.10
N THR A 208 -4.16 -1.21 14.79
CA THR A 208 -4.39 -2.40 13.95
C THR A 208 -3.24 -3.38 14.03
N LEU A 209 -2.00 -2.92 13.82
CA LEU A 209 -0.81 -3.77 13.84
C LEU A 209 -0.60 -4.41 15.22
N ASP A 210 -0.76 -3.65 16.29
CA ASP A 210 -0.60 -4.16 17.66
C ASP A 210 -1.66 -5.23 17.99
N PHE A 211 -2.93 -5.00 17.62
CA PHE A 211 -3.98 -5.99 17.80
C PHE A 211 -3.75 -7.24 16.94
N PHE A 212 -3.40 -7.06 15.66
CA PHE A 212 -3.14 -8.16 14.74
C PHE A 212 -2.00 -9.06 15.21
N LYS A 213 -0.85 -8.50 15.61
CA LYS A 213 0.29 -9.27 16.14
C LYS A 213 -0.11 -10.13 17.34
N ALA A 214 -0.99 -9.62 18.20
CA ALA A 214 -1.47 -10.35 19.37
C ALA A 214 -2.51 -11.43 19.01
N LYS A 215 -3.27 -11.23 17.94
CA LYS A 215 -4.43 -12.06 17.55
C LYS A 215 -4.51 -12.27 16.01
N PRO A 216 -3.51 -12.89 15.36
CA PRO A 216 -3.46 -12.97 13.90
C PRO A 216 -4.56 -13.86 13.28
N THR A 217 -5.13 -14.76 14.09
CA THR A 217 -6.22 -15.68 13.72
C THR A 217 -7.59 -15.20 14.20
N ALA A 218 -7.71 -13.95 14.66
CA ALA A 218 -9.00 -13.39 15.00
C ALA A 218 -9.93 -13.37 13.78
N LYS A 219 -11.23 -13.46 14.04
CA LYS A 219 -12.24 -13.42 12.99
C LYS A 219 -12.55 -11.98 12.58
N PHE A 220 -11.63 -11.35 11.85
CA PHE A 220 -11.74 -9.93 11.48
C PHE A 220 -13.00 -9.60 10.66
N ALA A 221 -13.54 -10.57 9.92
CA ALA A 221 -14.82 -10.44 9.23
C ALA A 221 -16.03 -10.25 10.17
N GLU A 222 -15.92 -10.66 11.44
CA GLU A 222 -16.95 -10.47 12.47
C GLU A 222 -16.73 -9.17 13.28
N ALA A 223 -15.83 -8.28 12.86
CA ALA A 223 -15.58 -7.06 13.62
C ALA A 223 -16.84 -6.17 13.67
N ALA A 224 -17.08 -5.59 14.83
CA ALA A 224 -18.18 -4.66 15.06
C ALA A 224 -17.65 -3.36 15.65
N LEU A 225 -18.43 -2.29 15.57
CA LEU A 225 -18.12 -1.04 16.24
C LEU A 225 -18.82 -0.97 17.58
N LYS A 226 -18.10 -0.50 18.60
CA LYS A 226 -18.65 -0.21 19.92
C LYS A 226 -18.18 1.17 20.37
N LYS A 227 -19.10 1.91 20.97
CA LYS A 227 -18.77 3.18 21.61
C LYS A 227 -17.93 2.91 22.86
N ALA A 228 -16.71 3.42 22.91
CA ALA A 228 -15.81 3.24 24.05
C ALA A 228 -14.95 4.48 24.28
N LYS A 229 -14.51 4.68 25.52
CA LYS A 229 -13.51 5.69 25.83
C LYS A 229 -12.13 5.20 25.38
N VAL A 230 -11.43 6.00 24.59
CA VAL A 230 -10.07 5.73 24.13
C VAL A 230 -9.09 6.56 24.93
N SER A 231 -8.07 5.92 25.51
CA SER A 231 -6.95 6.62 26.15
C SER A 231 -5.89 6.90 25.08
N LEU A 232 -5.57 8.18 24.89
CA LEU A 232 -4.64 8.63 23.87
C LEU A 232 -3.32 9.07 24.49
N VAL A 233 -2.22 8.82 23.78
CA VAL A 233 -0.86 9.17 24.20
C VAL A 233 -0.18 9.91 23.05
N GLU A 234 0.52 11.00 23.38
CA GLU A 234 1.34 11.73 22.42
C GLU A 234 2.54 10.87 22.03
N ASP A 235 2.77 10.71 20.74
CA ASP A 235 3.93 10.00 20.23
C ASP A 235 4.42 10.66 18.96
N LYS A 236 5.44 11.51 19.12
CA LYS A 236 6.04 12.25 18.01
C LYS A 236 6.84 11.39 17.05
N SER A 237 7.11 10.13 17.42
CA SER A 237 7.69 9.15 16.49
C SER A 237 6.66 8.64 15.49
N ILE A 238 5.37 8.64 15.86
CA ILE A 238 4.24 8.26 15.00
C ILE A 238 3.74 9.45 14.18
N ASP A 239 3.51 10.59 14.82
CA ASP A 239 3.12 11.82 14.12
C ASP A 239 3.90 13.00 14.70
N SER A 240 4.71 13.66 13.87
CA SER A 240 5.55 14.79 14.31
C SER A 240 4.74 15.95 14.89
N ARG A 241 3.43 16.03 14.59
CA ARG A 241 2.48 17.04 15.05
C ARG A 241 1.55 16.53 16.17
N ALA A 242 1.80 15.34 16.73
CA ALA A 242 0.99 14.78 17.79
C ALA A 242 0.83 15.75 18.97
N LYS A 243 -0.42 16.08 19.27
CA LYS A 243 -0.85 16.84 20.44
C LYS A 243 -2.18 16.28 20.96
N VAL A 244 -2.15 15.50 22.03
CA VAL A 244 -3.29 14.67 22.49
C VAL A 244 -4.54 15.52 22.73
N ALA A 245 -4.37 16.74 23.25
CA ALA A 245 -5.47 17.66 23.46
C ALA A 245 -6.28 17.96 22.18
N ASP A 246 -5.66 17.87 21.00
CA ASP A 246 -6.30 18.21 19.72
C ASP A 246 -7.16 17.06 19.17
N TYR A 247 -6.96 15.83 19.66
CA TYR A 247 -7.68 14.64 19.19
C TYR A 247 -8.29 13.78 20.30
N THR A 248 -8.38 14.32 21.51
CA THR A 248 -9.11 13.68 22.61
C THR A 248 -10.62 13.85 22.40
N ALA A 249 -11.33 12.72 22.34
CA ALA A 249 -12.79 12.66 22.34
C ALA A 249 -13.30 12.02 23.65
N ALA A 250 -14.55 12.34 24.03
CA ALA A 250 -15.18 11.75 25.23
C ALA A 250 -15.36 10.23 25.09
N ASP A 251 -15.76 9.82 23.89
CA ASP A 251 -15.84 8.45 23.41
C ASP A 251 -15.61 8.43 21.89
N ASP A 252 -15.31 7.25 21.37
CA ASP A 252 -15.14 7.01 19.93
C ASP A 252 -15.78 5.67 19.54
N LEU A 253 -16.06 5.47 18.26
CA LEU A 253 -16.42 4.18 17.69
C LEU A 253 -15.14 3.37 17.50
N VAL A 254 -14.94 2.39 18.37
CA VAL A 254 -13.77 1.51 18.33
C VAL A 254 -14.18 0.15 17.80
N TYR A 255 -13.35 -0.44 16.96
CA TYR A 255 -13.57 -1.81 16.53
C TYR A 255 -13.39 -2.79 17.69
N VAL A 256 -14.25 -3.80 17.71
CA VAL A 256 -14.15 -4.98 18.57
C VAL A 256 -14.16 -6.23 17.70
N VAL A 257 -13.38 -7.25 18.08
CA VAL A 257 -13.43 -8.58 17.47
C VAL A 257 -13.58 -9.60 18.59
N ALA A 258 -14.67 -10.39 18.56
CA ALA A 258 -15.05 -11.30 19.65
C ALA A 258 -15.04 -10.60 21.03
N ASP A 259 -15.67 -9.43 21.11
CA ASP A 259 -15.75 -8.55 22.30
C ASP A 259 -14.43 -7.95 22.81
N VAL A 260 -13.30 -8.19 22.11
CA VAL A 260 -12.01 -7.58 22.44
C VAL A 260 -11.86 -6.26 21.68
N VAL A 261 -11.65 -5.17 22.42
CA VAL A 261 -11.37 -3.85 21.86
C VAL A 261 -10.03 -3.85 21.13
N THR A 262 -10.03 -3.38 19.89
CA THR A 262 -8.83 -3.37 19.03
C THR A 262 -7.99 -2.11 19.21
N GLY A 263 -8.60 -1.03 19.69
CA GLY A 263 -8.00 0.31 19.79
C GLY A 263 -8.00 1.09 18.47
N ALA A 264 -8.41 0.47 17.36
CA ALA A 264 -8.55 1.13 16.06
C ALA A 264 -9.96 1.71 15.90
N THR A 265 -10.05 2.90 15.30
CA THR A 265 -11.29 3.69 15.13
C THR A 265 -11.58 4.09 13.68
N TYR A 266 -10.65 3.87 12.75
CA TYR A 266 -10.82 4.13 11.32
C TYR A 266 -11.60 3.03 10.56
N SER A 267 -12.40 3.46 9.57
CA SER A 267 -13.33 2.62 8.80
C SER A 267 -12.72 1.39 8.14
N ASP A 268 -11.44 1.47 7.80
CA ASP A 268 -10.78 0.45 6.99
C ASP A 268 -10.10 -0.63 7.83
N PHE A 269 -10.29 -0.61 9.17
CA PHE A 269 -9.72 -1.59 10.10
C PHE A 269 -9.91 -3.05 9.63
N GLN A 270 -11.14 -3.42 9.25
CA GLN A 270 -11.47 -4.78 8.81
C GLN A 270 -10.67 -5.15 7.55
N HIS A 271 -10.64 -4.23 6.60
CA HIS A 271 -9.95 -4.38 5.33
C HIS A 271 -8.45 -4.65 5.52
N TYR A 272 -7.75 -3.75 6.22
CA TYR A 272 -6.31 -3.93 6.50
C TYR A 272 -6.01 -5.16 7.36
N SER A 273 -6.89 -5.50 8.31
CA SER A 273 -6.70 -6.70 9.13
C SER A 273 -6.83 -7.99 8.31
N LEU A 274 -7.70 -8.00 7.29
CA LEU A 274 -7.85 -9.13 6.37
C LEU A 274 -6.65 -9.25 5.41
N GLU A 275 -6.06 -8.14 4.98
CA GLU A 275 -4.81 -8.15 4.22
C GLU A 275 -3.65 -8.74 5.02
N LEU A 276 -3.49 -8.28 6.27
CA LEU A 276 -2.51 -8.83 7.20
C LEU A 276 -2.75 -10.32 7.45
N GLN A 277 -4.01 -10.72 7.64
CA GLN A 277 -4.38 -12.12 7.82
C GLN A 277 -4.04 -12.96 6.58
N THR A 278 -4.23 -12.41 5.38
CA THR A 278 -3.85 -13.08 4.13
C THR A 278 -2.33 -13.26 4.03
N ALA A 279 -1.56 -12.20 4.30
CA ALA A 279 -0.09 -12.28 4.34
C ALA A 279 0.39 -13.31 5.39
N TYR A 280 -0.24 -13.33 6.56
CA TYR A 280 0.03 -14.32 7.60
C TYR A 280 -0.27 -15.75 7.15
N MET A 281 -1.45 -16.00 6.57
CA MET A 281 -1.81 -17.33 6.06
C MET A 281 -0.82 -17.82 5.01
N MET A 282 -0.37 -16.94 4.11
CA MET A 282 0.67 -17.27 3.13
C MET A 282 2.03 -17.53 3.80
N ALA A 283 2.40 -16.78 4.84
CA ALA A 283 3.64 -17.02 5.60
C ALA A 283 3.63 -18.38 6.29
N ILE A 284 2.51 -18.76 6.92
CA ILE A 284 2.32 -20.10 7.49
C ILE A 284 2.37 -21.17 6.40
N ALA A 285 1.70 -20.97 5.27
CA ALA A 285 1.74 -21.91 4.16
C ALA A 285 3.17 -22.15 3.64
N ASN A 286 3.96 -21.08 3.47
CA ASN A 286 5.36 -21.15 3.06
C ASN A 286 6.27 -21.88 4.07
N MET A 287 5.93 -21.84 5.38
CA MET A 287 6.63 -22.66 6.38
C MET A 287 6.29 -24.15 6.25
N MET A 288 5.06 -24.46 5.87
CA MET A 288 4.55 -25.84 5.77
C MET A 288 4.92 -26.51 4.45
N VAL A 289 4.98 -25.74 3.37
CA VAL A 289 5.26 -26.19 2.01
C VAL A 289 6.26 -25.20 1.42
N GLN A 290 7.51 -25.64 1.23
CA GLN A 290 8.47 -24.88 0.43
C GLN A 290 8.02 -24.93 -1.03
N PHE A 291 7.60 -23.79 -1.58
CA PHE A 291 7.28 -23.60 -2.99
C PHE A 291 8.53 -23.28 -3.81
#